data_AF-A0A5H2YUX5-F1
#
_entry.id   AF-A0A5H2YUX5-F1
#
_cell.length_a   1.000
_cell.length_b   1.000
_cell.length_c   1.000
_cell.angle_alpha   90.00
_cell.angle_beta   90.00
_cell.angle_gamma   90.00
#
_symmetry.space_group_name_H-M   'P 1'
#
loop_
_entity.id
_entity.type
_entity.pdbx_description
1 polymer ?
#
loop_
_entity_poly.entity_id
_entity_poly.type
_entity_poly.pdbx_seq_one_letter_code
_entity_poly.pdbx_strand_id
1 'polypeptide(L)'
;MSESIMNPRLLTLLRFAKSERSGSTWRDVAQALGDLYHPEMRLADVIHHLVAAYSEVLCEPRFVVGRGGMASEELLLAPIKGYHAIDLAGPRTLDTTYTVEQFYNAFVIHILGQLSITSIGWCRDWFDGTSPSLPPLESIHV
;
A
#
# COMPACT_ATOMS: atom_id res chain seq x y z
N MET A 1 22.31 3.34 16.68
CA MET A 1 21.58 3.03 15.44
C MET A 1 20.19 2.57 15.85
N SER A 2 19.17 3.39 15.64
CA SER A 2 17.79 3.02 15.99
C SER A 2 17.41 1.78 15.19
N GLU A 3 17.13 0.65 15.85
CA GLU A 3 16.39 -0.44 15.23
C GLU A 3 15.05 0.15 14.79
N SER A 4 14.91 0.46 13.49
CA SER A 4 13.67 1.04 12.99
C SER A 4 12.64 -0.08 12.98
N ILE A 5 11.80 -0.12 14.02
CA ILE A 5 10.60 -0.96 14.03
C ILE A 5 9.82 -0.63 12.76
N MET A 6 9.60 -1.65 11.93
CA MET A 6 8.90 -1.45 10.65
C MET A 6 7.46 -1.02 10.92
N ASN A 7 6.97 -0.03 10.16
CA ASN A 7 5.64 0.53 10.38
C ASN A 7 4.57 -0.58 10.29
N PRO A 8 3.75 -0.80 11.34
CA PRO A 8 2.70 -1.82 11.34
C PRO A 8 1.75 -1.72 10.13
N ARG A 9 1.44 -0.49 9.69
CA ARG A 9 0.63 -0.25 8.48
C ARG A 9 1.27 -0.85 7.24
N LEU A 10 2.56 -0.57 7.04
CA LEU A 10 3.31 -1.06 5.89
C LEU A 10 3.38 -2.59 5.91
N LEU A 11 3.66 -3.16 7.07
CA LEU A 11 3.65 -4.61 7.28
C LEU A 11 2.31 -5.25 6.89
N THR A 12 1.21 -4.71 7.40
CA THR A 12 -0.14 -5.19 7.09
C THR A 12 -0.44 -5.10 5.60
N LEU A 13 -0.09 -3.99 4.94
CA LEU A 13 -0.33 -3.80 3.51
C LEU A 13 0.58 -4.68 2.64
N LEU A 14 1.84 -4.90 3.02
CA LEU A 14 2.73 -5.84 2.33
C LEU A 14 2.19 -7.27 2.42
N ARG A 15 1.74 -7.69 3.60
CA ARG A 15 1.12 -9.01 3.80
C ARG A 15 -0.16 -9.16 3.00
N PHE A 16 -1.02 -8.14 3.03
CA PHE A 16 -2.24 -8.12 2.24
C PHE A 16 -1.96 -8.22 0.74
N ALA A 17 -1.08 -7.37 0.21
CA ALA A 17 -0.72 -7.33 -1.21
C ALA A 17 -0.06 -8.62 -1.72
N LYS A 18 0.71 -9.31 -0.87
CA LYS A 18 1.39 -10.57 -1.21
C LYS A 18 0.54 -11.82 -0.92
N SER A 19 -0.67 -11.67 -0.38
CA SER A 19 -1.58 -12.79 -0.12
C SER A 19 -2.30 -13.26 -1.38
N GLU A 20 -2.61 -14.57 -1.46
CA GLU A 20 -3.37 -15.18 -2.56
C GLU A 20 -4.82 -14.65 -2.66
N ARG A 21 -5.31 -13.97 -1.63
CA ARG A 21 -6.67 -13.39 -1.55
C ARG A 21 -6.65 -11.86 -1.53
N SER A 22 -5.65 -11.24 -2.13
CA SER A 22 -5.59 -9.78 -2.21
C SER A 22 -6.85 -9.26 -2.93
N GLY A 23 -7.72 -8.63 -2.14
CA GLY A 23 -8.84 -7.87 -2.68
C GLY A 23 -8.33 -6.69 -3.51
N SER A 24 -9.19 -6.19 -4.39
CA SER A 24 -8.84 -5.18 -5.40
C SER A 24 -9.53 -3.84 -5.16
N THR A 25 -10.26 -3.70 -4.06
CA THR A 25 -11.02 -2.49 -3.74
C THR A 25 -10.48 -1.79 -2.50
N TRP A 26 -10.78 -0.49 -2.38
CA TRP A 26 -10.47 0.27 -1.17
C TRP A 26 -11.13 -0.32 0.08
N ARG A 27 -12.27 -1.01 -0.05
CA ARG A 27 -12.95 -1.67 1.08
C ARG A 27 -12.20 -2.90 1.56
N ASP A 28 -11.59 -3.66 0.64
CA ASP A 28 -10.77 -4.81 1.01
C ASP A 28 -9.52 -4.35 1.79
N VAL A 29 -8.93 -3.24 1.35
CA VAL A 29 -7.83 -2.60 2.08
C VAL A 29 -8.29 -2.06 3.43
N ALA A 30 -9.47 -1.44 3.51
CA ALA A 30 -10.05 -1.00 4.77
C ALA A 30 -10.22 -2.16 5.75
N GLN A 31 -10.70 -3.31 5.27
CA GLN A 31 -10.83 -4.51 6.09
C GLN A 31 -9.46 -5.00 6.58
N ALA A 32 -8.45 -5.03 5.72
CA ALA A 32 -7.09 -5.44 6.10
C ALA A 32 -6.45 -4.52 7.14
N LEU A 33 -6.73 -3.21 7.06
CA LEU A 33 -6.24 -2.21 8.00
C LEU A 33 -7.13 -2.04 9.25
N GLY A 34 -8.29 -2.71 9.29
CA GLY A 34 -9.31 -2.53 10.31
C GLY A 34 -8.82 -2.79 11.74
N ASP A 35 -7.94 -3.78 11.91
CA ASP A 35 -7.36 -4.14 13.21
C ASP A 35 -6.39 -3.06 13.76
N LEU A 36 -5.79 -2.25 12.88
CA LEU A 36 -4.81 -1.22 13.27
C LEU A 36 -5.42 0.15 13.55
N TYR A 37 -6.50 0.51 12.85
CA TYR A 37 -7.08 1.85 12.93
C TYR A 37 -8.53 1.79 13.39
N HIS A 38 -9.46 1.48 12.48
CA HIS A 38 -10.88 1.29 12.76
C HIS A 38 -11.54 0.58 11.56
N PRO A 39 -12.54 -0.30 11.77
CA PRO A 39 -13.21 -0.99 10.67
C PRO A 39 -14.02 -0.06 9.74
N GLU A 40 -14.46 1.10 10.22
CA GLU A 40 -15.24 2.08 9.44
C GLU A 40 -14.38 3.19 8.79
N MET A 41 -13.25 2.81 8.17
CA MET A 41 -12.45 3.77 7.38
C MET A 41 -13.22 4.23 6.15
N ARG A 42 -13.11 5.53 5.83
CA ARG A 42 -13.62 6.10 4.58
C ARG A 42 -12.59 5.92 3.48
N LEU A 43 -13.02 6.07 2.23
CA LEU A 43 -12.13 6.03 1.06
C LEU A 43 -10.90 6.93 1.22
N ALA A 44 -11.08 8.17 1.70
CA ALA A 44 -9.99 9.11 1.89
C ALA A 44 -8.92 8.60 2.89
N ASP A 45 -9.37 7.97 3.99
CA ASP A 45 -8.48 7.42 5.02
C ASP A 45 -7.65 6.26 4.45
N VAL A 46 -8.29 5.39 3.68
CA VAL A 46 -7.62 4.25 3.01
C VAL A 46 -6.59 4.73 2.00
N ILE A 47 -6.94 5.71 1.16
CA ILE A 47 -6.00 6.28 0.18
C ILE A 47 -4.83 6.94 0.89
N HIS A 48 -5.07 7.68 1.98
CA HIS A 48 -4.01 8.27 2.78
C HIS A 48 -3.03 7.21 3.30
N HIS A 49 -3.53 6.12 3.88
CA HIS A 49 -2.69 5.03 4.39
C HIS A 49 -1.94 4.27 3.30
N LEU A 50 -2.56 4.03 2.15
CA LEU A 50 -1.92 3.40 0.99
C LEU A 50 -0.79 4.27 0.44
N VAL A 51 -1.03 5.56 0.23
CA VAL A 51 -0.02 6.51 -0.26
C VAL A 51 1.14 6.63 0.73
N ALA A 52 0.84 6.68 2.03
CA ALA A 52 1.87 6.75 3.06
C ALA A 52 2.75 5.48 3.07
N ALA A 53 2.15 4.29 3.01
CA ALA A 53 2.89 3.04 2.92
C ALA A 53 3.72 2.93 1.63
N TYR A 54 3.15 3.33 0.50
CA TYR A 54 3.87 3.35 -0.77
C TYR A 54 5.05 4.32 -0.75
N SER A 55 4.86 5.51 -0.15
CA SER A 55 5.94 6.49 0.03
C SER A 55 7.05 5.95 0.93
N GLU A 56 6.71 5.26 2.02
CA GLU A 56 7.70 4.60 2.90
C GLU A 56 8.52 3.57 2.11
N VAL A 57 7.89 2.80 1.24
CA VAL A 57 8.58 1.84 0.37
C VAL A 57 9.51 2.54 -0.62
N LEU A 58 9.07 3.63 -1.25
CA LEU A 58 9.88 4.39 -2.20
C LEU A 58 11.07 5.12 -1.53
N CYS A 59 10.90 5.58 -0.29
CA CYS A 59 11.95 6.29 0.44
C CYS A 59 12.97 5.35 1.09
N GLU A 60 12.65 4.07 1.28
CA GLU A 60 13.54 3.10 1.88
C GLU A 60 14.33 2.34 0.80
N PRO A 61 15.64 2.63 0.63
CA PRO A 61 16.45 2.12 -0.48
C PRO A 61 16.60 0.59 -0.49
N ARG A 62 16.36 -0.08 0.64
CA ARG A 62 16.41 -1.54 0.73
C ARG A 62 15.21 -2.22 0.06
N PHE A 63 14.08 -1.51 -0.12
CA PHE A 63 12.99 -2.00 -0.94
C PHE A 63 13.30 -1.81 -2.42
N VAL A 64 13.40 -2.92 -3.15
CA VAL A 64 13.47 -2.90 -4.60
C VAL A 64 12.04 -2.92 -5.14
N VAL A 65 11.53 -1.75 -5.55
CA VAL A 65 10.24 -1.61 -6.22
C VAL A 65 10.44 -1.79 -7.73
N GLY A 66 9.51 -2.45 -8.40
CA GLY A 66 9.51 -2.57 -9.86
C GLY A 66 9.41 -1.20 -10.56
N ARG A 67 9.63 -1.16 -11.88
CA ARG A 67 9.62 0.07 -12.69
C ARG A 67 8.46 1.00 -12.29
N GLY A 68 8.82 2.21 -11.84
CA GLY A 68 7.94 3.39 -11.82
C GLY A 68 7.43 3.75 -10.43
N GLY A 69 8.22 4.53 -9.67
CA GLY A 69 7.79 5.21 -8.43
C GLY A 69 6.79 6.35 -8.66
N MET A 70 5.97 6.27 -9.70
CA MET A 70 5.15 7.37 -10.18
C MET A 70 3.69 7.24 -9.79
N ALA A 71 3.24 6.16 -9.13
CA ALA A 71 1.83 5.93 -8.85
C ALA A 71 1.15 7.12 -8.14
N SER A 72 1.78 7.65 -7.09
CA SER A 72 1.26 8.80 -6.35
C SER A 72 1.20 10.08 -7.19
N GLU A 73 2.17 10.27 -8.08
CA GLU A 73 2.18 11.37 -9.04
C GLU A 73 1.12 11.17 -10.13
N GLU A 74 0.94 9.95 -10.63
CA GLU A 74 -0.10 9.58 -11.58
C GLU A 74 -1.49 9.84 -11.01
N LEU A 75 -1.70 9.55 -9.73
CA LEU A 75 -2.94 9.91 -9.02
C LEU A 75 -3.14 11.42 -8.95
N LEU A 76 -2.11 12.17 -8.54
CA LEU A 76 -2.17 13.63 -8.44
C LEU A 76 -2.48 14.27 -9.80
N LEU A 77 -1.86 13.74 -10.86
CA LEU A 77 -1.98 14.28 -12.20
C LEU A 77 -3.18 13.71 -12.96
N ALA A 78 -3.88 12.69 -12.46
CA ALA A 78 -4.99 12.07 -13.17
C ALA A 78 -6.14 13.02 -13.55
N PRO A 79 -6.56 13.97 -12.68
CA PRO A 79 -7.55 14.98 -13.07
C PRO A 79 -7.07 15.92 -14.19
N ILE A 80 -5.75 16.14 -14.30
CA ILE A 80 -5.13 17.05 -15.28
C ILE A 80 -4.86 16.32 -16.60
N LYS A 81 -4.33 15.11 -16.52
CA LYS A 81 -3.97 14.27 -17.67
C LYS A 81 -5.19 13.59 -18.31
N GLY A 82 -6.36 13.70 -17.67
CA GLY A 82 -7.55 12.97 -18.10
C GLY A 82 -7.29 11.47 -18.15
N TYR A 83 -6.55 10.93 -17.17
CA TYR A 83 -6.33 9.48 -17.05
C TYR A 83 -7.68 8.82 -16.76
N HIS A 84 -8.45 8.60 -17.82
CA HIS A 84 -9.75 7.92 -17.80
C HIS A 84 -9.60 6.40 -17.84
N ALA A 85 -8.37 5.90 -17.95
CA ALA A 85 -8.08 4.50 -17.82
C ALA A 85 -6.58 4.36 -17.52
N ILE A 86 -6.24 3.53 -16.55
CA ILE A 86 -5.09 2.64 -16.68
C ILE A 86 -5.15 2.09 -18.12
N ASP A 87 -4.10 2.21 -18.92
CA ASP A 87 -4.07 1.79 -20.34
C ASP A 87 -4.55 0.33 -20.50
N LEU A 88 -5.86 0.13 -20.60
CA LEU A 88 -6.51 -1.10 -21.00
C LEU A 88 -6.54 -1.03 -22.53
N ALA A 89 -5.68 -1.82 -23.16
CA ALA A 89 -5.68 -2.01 -24.60
C ALA A 89 -7.05 -2.55 -25.05
N GLY A 90 -7.96 -1.65 -25.41
CA GLY A 90 -9.33 -1.93 -25.81
C GLY A 90 -9.92 -0.80 -26.65
N PRO A 91 -10.95 -1.06 -27.47
CA PRO A 91 -11.43 -0.14 -28.48
C PRO A 91 -11.91 1.19 -27.89
N ARG A 92 -11.48 2.30 -28.53
CA ARG A 92 -11.77 3.70 -28.17
C ARG A 92 -13.24 4.06 -28.44
N THR A 93 -14.17 3.54 -27.65
CA THR A 93 -15.54 4.10 -27.55
C THR A 93 -15.60 5.14 -26.43
N LEU A 94 -15.99 6.35 -26.81
CA LEU A 94 -15.81 7.63 -26.10
C LEU A 94 -16.88 7.97 -25.05
N ASP A 95 -17.59 7.00 -24.46
CA ASP A 95 -18.64 7.27 -23.46
C ASP A 95 -18.57 6.36 -22.23
N THR A 96 -17.37 5.96 -21.80
CA THR A 96 -17.25 5.20 -20.55
C THR A 96 -17.18 6.17 -19.38
N THR A 97 -18.33 6.39 -18.72
CA THR A 97 -18.40 7.15 -17.47
C THR A 97 -17.90 6.26 -16.33
N TYR A 98 -16.75 6.58 -15.76
CA TYR A 98 -16.25 5.92 -14.56
C TYR A 98 -16.73 6.66 -13.32
N THR A 99 -17.13 5.92 -12.29
CA THR A 99 -17.35 6.52 -10.97
C THR A 99 -16.02 6.88 -10.33
N VAL A 100 -16.04 7.89 -9.44
CA VAL A 100 -14.89 8.26 -8.61
C VAL A 100 -14.32 7.03 -7.88
N GLU A 101 -15.21 6.17 -7.40
CA GLU A 101 -14.83 4.93 -6.73
C GLU A 101 -14.09 3.95 -7.64
N GLN A 102 -14.55 3.75 -8.88
CA GLN A 102 -13.85 2.88 -9.85
C GLN A 102 -12.44 3.40 -10.13
N PHE A 103 -12.29 4.71 -10.28
CA PHE A 103 -10.99 5.35 -10.46
C PHE A 103 -10.04 5.09 -9.28
N TYR A 104 -10.51 5.27 -8.04
CA TYR A 104 -9.69 5.00 -6.86
C TYR A 104 -9.40 3.51 -6.64
N ASN A 105 -10.32 2.60 -7.00
CA ASN A 105 -10.04 1.16 -6.97
C ASN A 105 -8.94 0.78 -7.96
N ALA A 106 -8.93 1.37 -9.16
CA ALA A 106 -7.84 1.23 -10.12
C ALA A 106 -6.49 1.66 -9.52
N PHE A 107 -6.47 2.78 -8.80
CA PHE A 107 -5.27 3.23 -8.08
C PHE A 107 -4.84 2.30 -6.95
N VAL A 108 -5.80 1.79 -6.16
CA VAL A 108 -5.56 0.79 -5.11
C VAL A 108 -4.87 -0.44 -5.72
N ILE A 109 -5.41 -0.97 -6.83
CA ILE A 109 -4.82 -2.10 -7.56
C ILE A 109 -3.39 -1.80 -7.99
N HIS A 110 -3.12 -0.60 -8.51
CA HIS A 110 -1.78 -0.22 -8.94
C HIS A 110 -0.79 -0.24 -7.77
N ILE A 111 -1.10 0.42 -6.65
CA ILE A 111 -0.22 0.42 -5.46
C ILE A 111 -0.04 -1.00 -4.92
N LEU A 112 -1.12 -1.76 -4.75
CA LEU A 112 -1.04 -3.14 -4.26
C LEU A 112 -0.19 -4.01 -5.20
N GLY A 113 -0.28 -3.80 -6.52
CA GLY A 113 0.57 -4.44 -7.50
C GLY A 113 2.05 -4.11 -7.31
N GLN A 114 2.40 -2.86 -7.00
CA GLN A 114 3.78 -2.49 -6.68
C GLN A 114 4.26 -3.12 -5.37
N LEU A 115 3.43 -3.12 -4.33
CA LEU A 115 3.74 -3.74 -3.05
C LEU A 115 3.90 -5.27 -3.17
N SER A 116 3.08 -5.93 -4.00
CA SER A 116 3.13 -7.38 -4.19
C SER A 116 4.42 -7.84 -4.85
N ILE A 117 5.00 -7.03 -5.75
CA ILE A 117 6.28 -7.33 -6.42
C ILE A 117 7.51 -6.78 -5.69
N THR A 118 7.32 -5.94 -4.66
CA THR A 118 8.44 -5.36 -3.90
C THR A 118 9.25 -6.45 -3.19
N SER A 119 10.58 -6.39 -3.27
CA SER A 119 11.45 -7.32 -2.54
C SER A 119 11.45 -7.03 -1.04
N ILE A 120 11.12 -8.06 -0.24
CA ILE A 120 11.06 -7.99 1.23
C ILE A 120 12.17 -8.78 1.91
N GLY A 121 13.22 -9.17 1.18
CA GLY A 121 14.26 -10.07 1.70
C GLY A 121 14.94 -9.56 2.97
N TRP A 122 15.17 -8.26 3.06
CA TRP A 122 15.82 -7.63 4.21
C TRP A 122 14.91 -7.49 5.43
N CYS A 123 13.59 -7.47 5.22
CA CYS A 123 12.60 -7.26 6.28
C CYS A 123 11.73 -8.50 6.55
N ARG A 124 12.20 -9.67 6.12
CA ARG A 124 11.44 -10.93 6.16
C ARG A 124 11.04 -11.32 7.58
N ASP A 125 11.91 -11.13 8.56
CA ASP A 125 11.61 -11.52 9.95
C ASP A 125 10.44 -10.72 10.54
N TRP A 126 10.33 -9.42 10.24
CA TRP A 126 9.15 -8.63 10.60
C TRP A 126 7.91 -9.06 9.81
N PHE A 127 8.08 -9.38 8.53
CA PHE A 127 7.00 -9.85 7.66
C PHE A 127 6.41 -11.18 8.16
N ASP A 128 7.24 -12.13 8.58
CA ASP A 128 6.80 -13.44 9.09
C ASP A 128 6.35 -13.36 10.56
N GLY A 129 6.56 -12.23 11.24
CA GLY A 129 6.24 -12.06 12.65
C GLY A 129 7.20 -12.80 13.58
N THR A 130 8.37 -13.18 13.07
CA THR A 130 9.46 -13.86 13.79
C THR A 130 10.50 -12.89 14.34
N SER A 131 10.37 -11.59 14.05
CA SER A 131 11.22 -10.56 14.62
C SER A 131 11.12 -10.60 16.15
N PRO A 132 12.24 -10.61 16.88
CA PRO A 132 12.22 -10.63 18.33
C PRO A 132 11.51 -9.37 18.83
N SER A 133 10.39 -9.56 19.54
CA SER A 133 9.83 -8.51 20.38
C SER A 133 10.94 -8.06 21.31
N LEU A 134 11.30 -6.77 21.27
CA LEU A 134 12.21 -6.19 22.26
C LEU A 134 11.78 -6.66 23.66
N PRO A 135 12.70 -7.10 24.53
CA PRO A 135 12.35 -7.43 25.90
C PRO A 135 11.64 -6.21 26.52
N PRO A 136 10.60 -6.41 27.36
CA PRO A 136 9.96 -5.30 28.05
C PRO A 136 11.03 -4.52 28.80
N LEU A 137 10.93 -3.19 28.76
CA LEU A 137 11.73 -2.24 29.52
C LEU A 137 11.47 -2.44 31.02
N GLU A 138 11.92 -3.55 31.58
CA GLU A 138 12.06 -3.76 33.00
C GLU A 138 13.55 -3.86 33.33
N SER A 139 13.96 -3.03 34.28
CA SER A 139 15.24 -3.04 35.00
C SER A 139 16.50 -2.53 34.28
N ILE A 140 16.54 -1.22 33.98
CA ILE A 140 17.75 -0.45 34.27
C ILE A 140 17.44 0.40 35.50
N HIS A 141 17.51 -0.21 36.68
CA HIS A 141 17.76 0.43 37.97
C HIS A 141 18.36 -0.66 38.86
N VAL A 142 19.70 -0.72 38.94
CA VAL A 142 20.55 -0.69 40.15
C VAL A 142 21.98 -0.44 39.68
#